data_AF-A0A0R3VZB7-F1
#
_entry.id   AF-A0A0R3VZB7-F1
#
_cell.length_a   1.000
_cell.length_b   1.000
_cell.length_c   1.000
_cell.angle_alpha   90.00
_cell.angle_beta   90.00
_cell.angle_gamma   90.00
#
_symmetry.space_group_name_H-M   'P 1'
#
loop_
_entity.id
_entity.type
_entity.pdbx_description
1 polymer ?
#
loop_
_entity_poly.entity_id
_entity_poly.type
_entity_poly.pdbx_seq_one_letter_code
_entity_poly.pdbx_strand_id
1 'polypeptide(L)'
;MPLFAALCGNDYTPPGFFNSHLPGSAPQQPYVRPTAQAASNSAVASRNAIKFRRLVDWLSGFGDDIVEPVERVLSSFPISKRPEAAHYLHTGLAAYHVPLEKLSPYLKFLFGETPPPSRVSQMPPTPGDLNRESYGAKALRILVEGVGDPDYLASWSPRLMQAFRHARILTHPCDALYAYGIVCNPVVEDFQSREPFHLCTLPLRRLLVGLLLDACHADGRRLPGVYGPPHRPFYSEYRRVGCTSLEKCRVSFERVSLRDSTGSEFLQRHLNVPPCPHIIPAWLHGLACVLFLWARFNARPESVKLASSPIALAVCVCAVATQMRLLQHAGGGTLEVRIAIVRDFRSYSRSRGEMEPLRFYFLHAIAQLQSVLLHLTGLVWLIDALVPEGGDSTCGMEMLPPQVMFPSGCLAHHIACRLSGLSPDKRLPSVLTYWLPRLLGRVEAGFLERVSPINLSASHCGLQNVSV
;
A
#
# COMPACT_ATOMS: atom_id res chain seq x y z
N MET A 1 -26.07 -9.50 14.01
CA MET A 1 -25.25 -8.97 12.89
C MET A 1 -23.96 -9.77 12.64
N PRO A 2 -23.10 -10.07 13.64
CA PRO A 2 -21.85 -10.83 13.42
C PRO A 2 -22.05 -12.22 12.80
N LEU A 3 -23.02 -13.00 13.31
CA LEU A 3 -23.33 -14.33 12.78
C LEU A 3 -23.79 -14.29 11.31
N PHE A 4 -24.60 -13.29 10.94
CA PHE A 4 -25.01 -13.10 9.54
C PHE A 4 -23.80 -12.92 8.62
N ALA A 5 -22.85 -12.08 9.01
CA ALA A 5 -21.67 -11.79 8.20
C ALA A 5 -20.74 -13.00 8.10
N ALA A 6 -20.49 -13.70 9.22
CA ALA A 6 -19.72 -14.95 9.23
C ALA A 6 -20.35 -16.01 8.29
N LEU A 7 -21.67 -16.21 8.35
CA LEU A 7 -22.37 -17.17 7.49
C LEU A 7 -22.38 -16.80 6.00
N CYS A 8 -22.36 -15.50 5.67
CA CYS A 8 -22.27 -15.04 4.29
C CYS A 8 -20.86 -15.15 3.69
N GLY A 9 -19.85 -15.19 4.56
CA GLY A 9 -18.43 -15.11 4.23
C GLY A 9 -17.85 -13.77 4.63
N ASN A 10 -16.68 -13.81 5.28
CA ASN A 10 -15.87 -12.66 5.68
C ASN A 10 -14.40 -13.00 5.48
N ASP A 11 -13.48 -12.18 6.00
CA ASP A 11 -12.04 -12.40 5.80
C ASP A 11 -11.57 -13.78 6.26
N TYR A 12 -12.27 -14.40 7.22
CA TYR A 12 -11.92 -15.71 7.77
C TYR A 12 -12.80 -16.86 7.31
N THR A 13 -13.99 -16.56 6.76
CA THR A 13 -14.92 -17.57 6.21
C THR A 13 -15.02 -17.42 4.70
N PRO A 14 -14.64 -18.44 3.91
CA PRO A 14 -14.74 -18.38 2.46
C PRO A 14 -16.15 -18.02 1.98
N PRO A 15 -16.31 -17.10 1.00
CA PRO A 15 -17.60 -16.73 0.46
C PRO A 15 -18.41 -17.94 0.01
N GLY A 16 -19.60 -18.09 0.56
CA GLY A 16 -20.52 -19.17 0.22
C GLY A 16 -20.22 -20.53 0.83
N PHE A 17 -19.25 -20.66 1.73
CA PHE A 17 -18.94 -21.90 2.44
C PHE A 17 -20.17 -22.53 3.12
N PHE A 18 -21.02 -21.71 3.74
CA PHE A 18 -22.23 -22.15 4.43
C PHE A 18 -23.47 -22.27 3.53
N ASN A 19 -23.42 -21.86 2.25
CA ASN A 19 -24.63 -21.66 1.43
C ASN A 19 -25.55 -22.90 1.35
N SER A 20 -25.00 -24.11 1.28
CA SER A 20 -25.77 -25.38 1.21
C SER A 20 -26.33 -25.84 2.56
N HIS A 21 -25.95 -25.17 3.64
CA HIS A 21 -26.26 -25.49 5.03
C HIS A 21 -27.14 -24.42 5.69
N LEU A 22 -27.50 -23.38 4.93
CA LEU A 22 -28.41 -22.33 5.37
C LEU A 22 -29.88 -22.70 5.07
N PRO A 23 -30.83 -22.22 5.87
CA PRO A 23 -32.24 -22.52 5.69
C PRO A 23 -32.78 -22.02 4.35
N GLY A 24 -33.60 -22.85 3.71
CA GLY A 24 -34.18 -22.55 2.39
C GLY A 24 -33.18 -22.63 1.23
N SER A 25 -32.04 -23.29 1.43
CA SER A 25 -31.12 -23.66 0.36
C SER A 25 -31.77 -24.73 -0.52
N ALA A 26 -32.02 -24.40 -1.79
CA ALA A 26 -32.28 -25.42 -2.80
C ALA A 26 -31.01 -26.27 -2.96
N PRO A 27 -31.09 -27.56 -3.30
CA PRO A 27 -29.92 -28.38 -3.57
C PRO A 27 -29.18 -27.77 -4.77
N GLN A 28 -28.20 -26.91 -4.49
CA GLN A 28 -27.26 -26.47 -5.52
C GLN A 28 -26.31 -27.63 -5.73
N GLN A 29 -26.38 -28.23 -6.92
CA GLN A 29 -25.35 -29.16 -7.35
C GLN A 29 -23.96 -28.52 -7.13
N PRO A 30 -22.98 -29.28 -6.64
CA PRO A 30 -21.64 -28.79 -6.45
C PRO A 30 -21.10 -28.35 -7.80
N TYR A 31 -20.77 -27.07 -7.93
CA TYR A 31 -19.98 -26.54 -9.05
C TYR A 31 -20.41 -27.02 -10.44
N VAL A 32 -21.67 -26.79 -10.84
CA VAL A 32 -21.94 -26.65 -12.27
C VAL A 32 -21.40 -25.28 -12.67
N ARG A 33 -20.21 -25.26 -13.28
CA ARG A 33 -19.78 -24.14 -14.15
C ARG A 33 -21.00 -23.83 -15.03
N PRO A 34 -21.50 -22.58 -15.08
CA PRO A 34 -22.58 -22.25 -15.99
C PRO A 34 -22.17 -22.71 -17.39
N THR A 35 -22.88 -23.71 -17.91
CA THR A 35 -22.82 -24.07 -19.31
C THR A 35 -23.28 -22.84 -20.08
N ALA A 36 -22.32 -22.09 -20.62
CA ALA A 36 -22.42 -21.11 -21.72
C ALA A 36 -23.58 -20.09 -21.75
N GLN A 37 -24.39 -19.96 -20.71
CA GLN A 37 -25.37 -18.90 -20.55
C GLN A 37 -25.10 -18.21 -19.22
N ALA A 38 -24.41 -17.08 -19.31
CA ALA A 38 -24.16 -16.19 -18.18
C ALA A 38 -25.51 -15.80 -17.55
N ALA A 39 -25.79 -16.28 -16.33
CA ALA A 39 -26.75 -15.58 -15.48
C ALA A 39 -26.26 -14.13 -15.40
N SER A 40 -27.07 -13.18 -15.86
CA SER A 40 -26.68 -11.76 -15.86
C SER A 40 -26.24 -11.34 -14.46
N ASN A 41 -25.36 -10.34 -14.35
CA ASN A 41 -24.95 -9.80 -13.04
C ASN A 41 -26.17 -9.41 -12.18
N SER A 42 -27.26 -8.99 -12.83
CA SER A 42 -28.58 -8.74 -12.24
C SER A 42 -29.21 -10.00 -11.61
N ALA A 43 -29.16 -11.15 -12.29
CA ALA A 43 -29.69 -12.41 -11.77
C ALA A 43 -28.87 -12.92 -10.56
N VAL A 44 -27.55 -12.76 -10.58
CA VAL A 44 -26.67 -13.09 -9.44
C VAL A 44 -26.96 -12.18 -8.25
N ALA A 45 -27.07 -10.87 -8.47
CA ALA A 45 -27.40 -9.89 -7.44
C ALA A 45 -28.79 -10.14 -6.83
N SER A 46 -29.79 -10.45 -7.67
CA SER A 46 -31.14 -10.78 -7.23
C SER A 46 -31.18 -12.06 -6.37
N ARG A 47 -30.48 -13.12 -6.78
CA ARG A 47 -30.36 -14.36 -5.99
C ARG A 47 -29.68 -14.12 -4.65
N ASN A 48 -28.62 -13.31 -4.61
CA ASN A 48 -27.94 -12.96 -3.37
C ASN A 48 -28.83 -12.11 -2.46
N ALA A 49 -29.60 -11.16 -2.99
CA ALA A 49 -30.54 -10.35 -2.23
C ALA A 49 -31.65 -11.22 -1.59
N ILE A 50 -32.19 -12.19 -2.34
CA ILE A 50 -33.17 -13.16 -1.82
C ILE A 50 -32.55 -14.02 -0.71
N LYS A 51 -31.32 -14.50 -0.92
CA LYS A 51 -30.58 -15.28 0.09
C LYS A 51 -30.38 -14.49 1.38
N PHE A 52 -29.91 -13.24 1.27
CA PHE A 52 -29.70 -12.38 2.42
C PHE A 52 -30.99 -12.09 3.16
N ARG A 53 -32.08 -11.79 2.44
CA ARG A 53 -33.39 -11.58 3.07
C ARG A 53 -33.82 -12.80 3.87
N ARG A 54 -33.78 -14.00 3.29
CA ARG A 54 -34.14 -15.24 4.00
C ARG A 54 -33.28 -15.49 5.23
N LEU A 55 -31.97 -15.27 5.12
CA LEU A 55 -31.06 -15.45 6.23
C LEU A 55 -31.33 -14.44 7.34
N VAL A 56 -31.63 -13.18 6.99
CA VAL A 56 -32.04 -12.15 7.95
C VAL A 56 -33.35 -12.56 8.62
N ASP A 57 -34.38 -12.90 7.85
CA ASP A 57 -35.70 -13.31 8.39
C ASP A 57 -35.56 -14.51 9.33
N TRP A 58 -34.73 -15.51 8.95
CA TRP A 58 -34.46 -16.68 9.78
C TRP A 58 -33.72 -16.32 11.06
N LEU A 59 -32.62 -15.55 10.97
CA LEU A 59 -31.85 -15.14 12.15
C LEU A 59 -32.65 -14.24 13.08
N SER A 60 -33.51 -13.37 12.55
CA SER A 60 -34.42 -12.53 13.34
C SER A 60 -35.40 -13.35 14.17
N GLY A 61 -35.70 -14.59 13.78
CA GLY A 61 -36.54 -15.50 14.56
C GLY A 61 -35.93 -15.99 15.87
N PHE A 62 -34.61 -15.81 16.08
CA PHE A 62 -33.90 -16.22 17.30
C PHE A 62 -33.66 -15.05 18.28
N GLY A 63 -33.99 -13.82 17.90
CA GLY A 63 -33.74 -12.64 18.73
C GLY A 63 -32.25 -12.47 19.05
N ASP A 64 -31.93 -12.42 20.35
CA ASP A 64 -30.56 -12.28 20.86
C ASP A 64 -29.83 -13.63 21.05
N ASP A 65 -30.50 -14.76 20.80
CA ASP A 65 -29.88 -16.08 20.92
C ASP A 65 -29.00 -16.39 19.70
N ILE A 66 -27.70 -16.59 19.96
CA ILE A 66 -26.73 -17.05 18.97
C ILE A 66 -26.44 -18.55 19.07
N VAL A 67 -26.72 -19.17 20.22
CA VAL A 67 -26.36 -20.57 20.49
C VAL A 67 -27.17 -21.48 19.58
N GLU A 68 -28.49 -21.33 19.57
CA GLU A 68 -29.38 -22.17 18.77
C GLU A 68 -29.15 -22.08 17.25
N PRO A 69 -29.05 -20.89 16.61
CA PRO A 69 -28.81 -20.83 15.17
C PRO A 69 -27.44 -21.42 14.77
N VAL A 70 -26.41 -21.29 15.61
CA VAL A 70 -25.09 -21.91 15.36
C VAL A 70 -25.18 -23.44 15.40
N GLU A 71 -25.86 -24.00 16.41
CA GLU A 71 -26.08 -25.45 16.49
C GLU A 71 -26.88 -25.98 15.30
N ARG A 72 -27.93 -25.27 14.88
CA ARG A 72 -28.74 -25.66 13.71
C ARG A 72 -27.92 -25.65 12.41
N VAL A 73 -27.06 -24.67 12.20
CA VAL A 73 -26.18 -24.63 11.01
C VAL A 73 -25.16 -25.76 11.06
N LEU A 74 -24.45 -25.93 12.19
CA LEU A 74 -23.37 -26.92 12.28
C LEU A 74 -23.88 -28.36 12.30
N SER A 75 -25.05 -28.62 12.89
CA SER A 75 -25.68 -29.94 12.85
C SER A 75 -26.04 -30.39 11.43
N SER A 76 -26.26 -29.45 10.49
CA SER A 76 -26.51 -29.76 9.08
C SER A 76 -25.27 -30.24 8.32
N PHE A 77 -24.05 -30.07 8.87
CA PHE A 77 -22.83 -30.65 8.29
C PHE A 77 -22.67 -32.12 8.68
N PRO A 78 -22.07 -32.96 7.83
CA PRO A 78 -21.61 -34.29 8.21
C PRO A 78 -20.67 -34.22 9.42
N ILE A 79 -20.76 -35.18 10.35
CA ILE A 79 -20.00 -35.20 11.61
C ILE A 79 -18.50 -34.95 11.39
N SER A 80 -17.91 -35.52 10.34
CA SER A 80 -16.50 -35.35 9.99
C SER A 80 -16.10 -33.93 9.57
N LYS A 81 -17.03 -33.12 9.06
CA LYS A 81 -16.80 -31.73 8.61
C LYS A 81 -17.25 -30.68 9.62
N ARG A 82 -17.99 -31.07 10.66
CA ARG A 82 -18.44 -30.15 11.72
C ARG A 82 -17.29 -29.40 12.40
N PRO A 83 -16.13 -30.01 12.71
CA PRO A 83 -15.02 -29.29 13.32
C PRO A 83 -14.44 -28.19 12.42
N GLU A 84 -14.34 -28.43 11.11
CA GLU A 84 -13.86 -27.46 10.12
C GLU A 84 -14.86 -26.31 9.96
N ALA A 85 -16.15 -26.64 9.83
CA ALA A 85 -17.21 -25.63 9.74
C ALA A 85 -17.30 -24.77 11.01
N ALA A 86 -17.17 -25.40 12.18
CA ALA A 86 -17.12 -24.70 13.46
C ALA A 86 -15.90 -23.77 13.54
N HIS A 87 -14.73 -24.22 13.08
CA HIS A 87 -13.53 -23.38 13.02
C HIS A 87 -13.76 -22.12 12.19
N TYR A 88 -14.24 -22.24 10.95
CA TYR A 88 -14.53 -21.08 10.11
C TYR A 88 -15.54 -20.12 10.74
N LEU A 89 -16.64 -20.66 11.28
CA LEU A 89 -17.67 -19.86 11.93
C LEU A 89 -17.14 -19.13 13.16
N HIS A 90 -16.41 -19.83 14.04
CA HIS A 90 -15.83 -19.30 15.27
C HIS A 90 -14.77 -18.24 15.00
N THR A 91 -13.83 -18.50 14.09
CA THR A 91 -12.82 -17.51 13.69
C THR A 91 -13.45 -16.31 12.98
N GLY A 92 -14.47 -16.54 12.15
CA GLY A 92 -15.25 -15.48 11.51
C GLY A 92 -15.98 -14.59 12.51
N LEU A 93 -16.53 -15.16 13.60
CA LEU A 93 -17.17 -14.41 14.67
C LEU A 93 -16.17 -13.61 15.52
N ALA A 94 -14.99 -14.18 15.78
CA ALA A 94 -13.94 -13.54 16.58
C ALA A 94 -13.52 -12.17 16.01
N ALA A 95 -13.56 -12.00 14.69
CA ALA A 95 -13.27 -10.73 14.01
C ALA A 95 -14.23 -9.58 14.37
N TYR A 96 -15.38 -9.88 14.97
CA TYR A 96 -16.37 -8.89 15.40
C TYR A 96 -16.36 -8.61 16.90
N HIS A 97 -15.51 -9.30 17.67
CA HIS A 97 -15.31 -8.93 19.06
C HIS A 97 -14.55 -7.60 19.11
N VAL A 98 -15.12 -6.64 19.85
CA VAL A 98 -14.51 -5.34 20.05
C VAL A 98 -14.31 -5.16 21.56
N PRO A 99 -13.07 -5.20 22.08
CA PRO A 99 -12.83 -4.99 23.50
C PRO A 99 -13.07 -3.52 23.83
N LEU A 100 -14.32 -3.18 24.17
CA LEU A 100 -14.77 -1.81 24.42
C LEU A 100 -13.92 -1.10 25.49
N GLU A 101 -13.43 -1.84 26.47
CA GLU A 101 -12.50 -1.36 27.50
C GLU A 101 -11.18 -0.84 26.92
N LYS A 102 -10.69 -1.46 25.84
CA LYS A 102 -9.46 -1.06 25.12
C LYS A 102 -9.71 0.02 24.07
N LEU A 103 -10.96 0.39 23.79
CA LEU A 103 -11.30 1.47 22.86
C LEU A 103 -11.16 2.86 23.46
N SER A 104 -11.15 3.00 24.78
CA SER A 104 -11.12 4.32 25.45
C SER A 104 -9.98 5.24 24.94
N PRO A 105 -8.73 4.78 24.75
CA PRO A 105 -7.67 5.60 24.18
C PRO A 105 -7.93 6.03 22.73
N TYR A 106 -8.54 5.15 21.91
CA TYR A 106 -8.87 5.43 20.51
C TYR A 106 -10.02 6.42 20.38
N LEU A 107 -11.05 6.27 21.21
CA LEU A 107 -12.19 7.19 21.25
C LEU A 107 -11.75 8.57 21.75
N LYS A 108 -10.83 8.62 22.74
CA LYS A 108 -10.24 9.89 23.18
C LYS A 108 -9.41 10.57 22.09
N PHE A 109 -8.65 9.80 21.31
CA PHE A 109 -7.90 10.34 20.17
C PHE A 109 -8.81 10.91 19.08
N LEU A 110 -9.91 10.24 18.76
CA LEU A 110 -10.82 10.64 17.69
C LEU A 110 -11.80 11.75 18.08
N PHE A 111 -12.24 11.79 19.35
CA PHE A 111 -13.32 12.65 19.81
C PHE A 111 -12.95 13.59 20.98
N GLY A 112 -11.68 13.57 21.42
CA GLY A 112 -11.22 14.34 22.58
C GLY A 112 -11.56 13.69 23.93
N GLU A 113 -11.32 14.40 25.03
CA GLU A 113 -11.50 13.92 26.41
C GLU A 113 -12.92 13.34 26.69
N THR A 114 -13.93 13.82 25.96
CA THR A 114 -15.34 13.42 26.12
C THR A 114 -15.88 12.78 24.84
N PRO A 115 -15.62 11.49 24.59
CA PRO A 115 -16.20 10.81 23.44
C PRO A 115 -17.74 10.75 23.56
N PRO A 116 -18.47 10.86 22.43
CA PRO A 116 -19.92 10.71 22.45
C PRO A 116 -20.30 9.33 23.01
N PRO A 117 -21.34 9.23 23.86
CA PRO A 117 -21.76 7.95 24.41
C PRO A 117 -22.10 6.98 23.29
N SER A 118 -21.55 5.76 23.35
CA SER A 118 -21.91 4.70 22.41
C SER A 118 -23.43 4.48 22.49
N ARG A 119 -24.16 4.85 21.44
CA ARG A 119 -25.58 4.47 21.29
C ARG A 119 -25.74 2.97 21.01
N VAL A 120 -24.63 2.27 20.76
CA VAL A 120 -24.62 0.82 20.64
C VAL A 120 -24.43 0.25 22.04
N SER A 121 -25.55 -0.03 22.71
CA SER A 121 -25.56 -0.96 23.84
C SER A 121 -25.39 -2.36 23.26
N GLN A 122 -24.15 -2.85 23.21
CA GLN A 122 -23.98 -4.29 23.16
C GLN A 122 -24.21 -4.78 24.58
N MET A 123 -25.44 -5.17 24.92
CA MET A 123 -25.62 -6.02 26.09
C MET A 123 -24.88 -7.32 25.76
N PRO A 124 -23.83 -7.69 26.52
CA PRO A 124 -23.28 -9.03 26.39
C PRO A 124 -24.41 -10.01 26.70
N PRO A 125 -24.73 -10.97 25.81
CA PRO A 125 -25.74 -11.96 26.13
C PRO A 125 -25.37 -12.66 27.43
N THR A 126 -26.34 -12.82 28.32
CA THR A 126 -26.11 -13.33 29.67
C THR A 126 -25.60 -14.76 29.59
N PRO A 127 -24.44 -15.10 30.20
CA PRO A 127 -23.98 -16.47 30.24
C PRO A 127 -24.92 -17.29 31.14
N GLY A 128 -25.74 -18.17 30.55
CA GLY A 128 -26.37 -19.26 31.31
C GLY A 128 -25.35 -20.35 31.63
N ASP A 129 -25.61 -21.21 32.62
CA ASP A 129 -24.70 -22.26 33.10
C ASP A 129 -24.13 -23.16 31.97
N LEU A 130 -22.89 -22.88 31.54
CA LEU A 130 -22.18 -23.56 30.44
C LEU A 130 -21.38 -24.78 30.92
N ASN A 131 -22.05 -25.82 31.41
CA ASN A 131 -21.36 -27.07 31.85
C ASN A 131 -21.14 -28.12 30.75
N ARG A 132 -21.46 -27.82 29.48
CA ARG A 132 -21.08 -28.60 28.29
C ARG A 132 -20.81 -27.64 27.12
N GLU A 133 -19.57 -27.55 26.63
CA GLU A 133 -19.25 -26.65 25.50
C GLU A 133 -19.86 -27.16 24.19
N SER A 134 -21.10 -26.75 23.92
CA SER A 134 -21.68 -26.83 22.58
C SER A 134 -20.96 -25.84 21.64
N TYR A 135 -21.04 -26.05 20.33
CA TYR A 135 -20.46 -25.12 19.37
C TYR A 135 -21.12 -23.72 19.44
N GLY A 136 -22.41 -23.67 19.75
CA GLY A 136 -23.16 -22.44 19.97
C GLY A 136 -22.71 -21.70 21.24
N ALA A 137 -22.49 -22.41 22.35
CA ALA A 137 -21.96 -21.83 23.58
C ALA A 137 -20.56 -21.23 23.36
N LYS A 138 -19.72 -21.94 22.60
CA LYS A 138 -18.41 -21.43 22.21
C LYS A 138 -18.51 -20.19 21.31
N ALA A 139 -19.44 -20.16 20.35
CA ALA A 139 -19.69 -18.99 19.51
C ALA A 139 -20.15 -17.77 20.33
N LEU A 140 -21.02 -17.98 21.33
CA LEU A 140 -21.45 -16.94 22.25
C LEU A 140 -20.27 -16.38 23.05
N ARG A 141 -19.47 -17.27 23.66
CA ARG A 141 -18.26 -16.90 24.41
C ARG A 141 -17.31 -16.05 23.56
N ILE A 142 -17.09 -16.45 22.30
CA ILE A 142 -16.23 -15.72 21.37
C ILE A 142 -16.67 -14.28 21.13
N LEU A 143 -17.98 -14.01 21.08
CA LEU A 143 -18.47 -12.65 20.91
C LEU A 143 -18.41 -11.84 22.21
N VAL A 144 -18.75 -12.46 23.35
CA VAL A 144 -18.79 -11.81 24.66
C VAL A 144 -17.39 -11.53 25.21
N GLU A 145 -16.58 -12.56 25.31
CA GLU A 145 -15.26 -12.53 25.96
C GLU A 145 -14.14 -12.24 24.96
N GLY A 146 -14.41 -12.40 23.67
CA GLY A 146 -13.39 -12.43 22.63
C GLY A 146 -12.70 -13.79 22.58
N VAL A 147 -12.18 -14.15 21.41
CA VAL A 147 -10.99 -15.02 21.40
C VAL A 147 -9.82 -14.10 21.67
N GLY A 148 -8.95 -14.45 22.61
CA GLY A 148 -7.61 -13.86 22.64
C GLY A 148 -6.91 -14.20 21.33
N ASP A 149 -7.15 -13.41 20.28
CA ASP A 149 -6.44 -13.53 19.03
C ASP A 149 -4.96 -13.36 19.38
N PRO A 150 -4.03 -14.16 18.82
CA PRO A 150 -2.64 -13.74 18.74
C PRO A 150 -2.59 -12.26 18.38
N ASP A 151 -2.07 -11.45 19.30
CA ASP A 151 -1.72 -10.08 18.96
C ASP A 151 -0.54 -10.17 17.99
N TYR A 152 -0.88 -10.28 16.70
CA TYR A 152 0.05 -10.41 15.59
C TYR A 152 1.01 -9.22 15.47
N LEU A 153 0.65 -8.10 16.12
CA LEU A 153 1.43 -6.88 16.22
C LEU A 153 2.12 -6.72 17.58
N ALA A 154 1.92 -7.63 18.55
CA ALA A 154 2.60 -7.55 19.85
C ALA A 154 4.13 -7.61 19.72
N SER A 155 4.62 -8.24 18.66
CA SER A 155 6.05 -8.30 18.34
C SER A 155 6.60 -7.01 17.74
N TRP A 156 5.75 -6.06 17.35
CA TRP A 156 6.18 -4.81 16.75
C TRP A 156 6.75 -3.86 17.78
N SER A 157 7.84 -3.19 17.42
CA SER A 157 8.36 -2.11 18.23
C SER A 157 7.36 -0.94 18.30
N PRO A 158 7.38 -0.13 19.39
CA PRO A 158 6.55 1.07 19.48
C PRO A 158 6.70 2.01 18.28
N ARG A 159 7.91 2.11 17.72
CA ARG A 159 8.20 2.92 16.52
C ARG A 159 7.57 2.36 15.26
N LEU A 160 7.63 1.05 15.06
CA LEU A 160 6.95 0.41 13.94
C LEU A 160 5.43 0.59 14.05
N MET A 161 4.87 0.41 15.25
CA MET A 161 3.47 0.70 15.54
C MET A 161 3.10 2.17 15.28
N GLN A 162 3.95 3.11 15.69
CA GLN A 162 3.75 4.53 15.44
C GLN A 162 3.80 4.84 13.94
N ALA A 163 4.80 4.34 13.21
CA ALA A 163 4.92 4.53 11.77
C ALA A 163 3.69 4.00 11.03
N PHE A 164 3.19 2.82 11.41
CA PHE A 164 1.97 2.25 10.86
C PHE A 164 0.74 3.12 11.14
N ARG A 165 0.56 3.57 12.39
CA ARG A 165 -0.55 4.47 12.78
C ARG A 165 -0.54 5.82 12.04
N HIS A 166 0.64 6.32 11.67
CA HIS A 166 0.80 7.54 10.89
C HIS A 166 0.75 7.29 9.36
N ALA A 167 0.32 6.11 8.91
CA ALA A 167 0.28 5.71 7.51
C ALA A 167 1.64 5.83 6.78
N ARG A 168 2.74 5.68 7.52
CA ARG A 168 4.12 5.62 6.98
C ARG A 168 4.59 4.21 6.67
N ILE A 169 3.78 3.19 6.96
CA ILE A 169 4.02 1.82 6.52
C ILE A 169 2.97 1.48 5.47
N LEU A 170 3.42 0.99 4.32
CA LEU A 170 2.50 0.53 3.28
C LEU A 170 1.67 -0.64 3.82
N THR A 171 0.37 -0.66 3.51
CA THR A 171 -0.52 -1.76 3.94
C THR A 171 -0.27 -3.04 3.16
N HIS A 172 0.19 -2.96 1.90
CA HIS A 172 0.40 -4.13 1.05
C HIS A 172 1.35 -5.19 1.64
N PRO A 173 2.52 -4.85 2.22
CA PRO A 173 3.33 -5.81 2.97
C PRO A 173 2.58 -6.45 4.15
N CYS A 174 1.73 -5.71 4.86
CA CYS A 174 0.89 -6.26 5.91
C CYS A 174 -0.15 -7.23 5.34
N ASP A 175 -0.81 -6.90 4.23
CA ASP A 175 -1.76 -7.80 3.54
C ASP A 175 -1.08 -9.10 3.10
N ALA A 176 0.20 -9.04 2.72
CA ALA A 176 0.99 -10.21 2.35
C ALA A 176 1.26 -11.15 3.54
N LEU A 177 1.44 -10.61 4.74
CA LEU A 177 1.82 -11.37 5.94
C LEU A 177 0.61 -11.79 6.77
N TYR A 178 -0.33 -10.88 6.98
CA TYR A 178 -1.45 -11.03 7.91
C TYR A 178 -2.79 -11.32 7.21
N ALA A 179 -2.86 -11.18 5.90
CA ALA A 179 -4.04 -11.53 5.10
C ALA A 179 -3.71 -12.57 4.03
N TYR A 180 -4.69 -12.93 3.20
CA TYR A 180 -4.55 -14.00 2.19
C TYR A 180 -3.85 -13.56 0.90
N GLY A 181 -3.05 -12.49 0.95
CA GLY A 181 -2.24 -11.98 -0.15
C GLY A 181 -2.54 -10.52 -0.54
N ILE A 182 -1.73 -9.99 -1.46
CA ILE A 182 -1.82 -8.62 -1.95
C ILE A 182 -2.74 -8.56 -3.17
N VAL A 183 -3.71 -7.65 -3.19
CA VAL A 183 -4.43 -7.30 -4.42
C VAL A 183 -3.69 -6.15 -5.10
N CYS A 184 -3.16 -6.39 -6.31
CA CYS A 184 -2.44 -5.36 -7.04
C CYS A 184 -3.40 -4.29 -7.57
N ASN A 185 -3.09 -3.02 -7.33
CA ASN A 185 -3.93 -1.91 -7.78
C ASN A 185 -4.12 -1.90 -9.31
N PRO A 186 -5.34 -1.61 -9.80
CA PRO A 186 -5.54 -1.40 -11.22
C PRO A 186 -4.86 -0.11 -11.66
N VAL A 187 -4.14 -0.16 -12.78
CA VAL A 187 -3.56 1.03 -13.42
C VAL A 187 -3.81 1.02 -14.92
N VAL A 188 -3.47 2.14 -15.57
CA VAL A 188 -3.44 2.20 -17.03
C VAL A 188 -2.25 1.41 -17.54
N GLU A 189 -2.51 0.27 -18.17
CA GLU A 189 -1.47 -0.61 -18.71
C GLU A 189 -1.49 -0.63 -20.23
N ASP A 190 -0.32 -0.44 -20.84
CA ASP A 190 -0.04 -0.90 -22.20
C ASP A 190 0.36 -2.38 -22.20
N PHE A 191 -0.63 -3.27 -22.40
CA PHE A 191 -0.42 -4.72 -22.45
C PHE A 191 0.34 -5.21 -23.69
N GLN A 192 0.43 -4.39 -24.74
CA GLN A 192 1.01 -4.82 -26.02
C GLN A 192 2.52 -4.57 -26.05
N SER A 193 2.96 -3.46 -25.47
CA SER A 193 4.35 -3.01 -25.66
C SER A 193 5.18 -3.06 -24.38
N ARG A 194 4.59 -3.32 -23.20
CA ARG A 194 5.31 -3.23 -21.92
C ARG A 194 5.08 -4.44 -21.02
N GLU A 195 6.07 -4.70 -20.18
CA GLU A 195 5.92 -5.65 -19.08
C GLU A 195 4.78 -5.20 -18.16
N PRO A 196 4.05 -6.16 -17.54
CA PRO A 196 3.01 -5.84 -16.58
C PRO A 196 3.47 -4.87 -15.49
N PHE A 197 2.60 -3.94 -15.12
CA PHE A 197 2.91 -2.85 -14.19
C PHE A 197 3.50 -3.34 -12.86
N HIS A 198 3.01 -4.46 -12.33
CA HIS A 198 3.42 -4.99 -11.02
C HIS A 198 4.83 -5.60 -11.01
N LEU A 199 5.43 -5.88 -12.18
CA LEU A 199 6.77 -6.47 -12.22
C LEU A 199 7.86 -5.45 -11.86
N CYS A 200 7.66 -4.17 -12.20
CA CYS A 200 8.69 -3.14 -11.97
C CYS A 200 8.95 -2.86 -10.48
N THR A 201 8.06 -3.25 -9.57
CA THR A 201 8.24 -3.10 -8.12
C THR A 201 8.37 -4.43 -7.38
N LEU A 202 8.40 -5.56 -8.09
CA LEU A 202 8.54 -6.88 -7.47
C LEU A 202 9.77 -6.98 -6.54
N PRO A 203 10.97 -6.47 -6.90
CA PRO A 203 12.11 -6.50 -6.00
C PRO A 203 11.88 -5.72 -4.69
N LEU A 204 11.29 -4.51 -4.79
CA LEU A 204 10.97 -3.68 -3.62
C LEU A 204 9.93 -4.33 -2.72
N ARG A 205 8.88 -4.92 -3.31
CA ARG A 205 7.82 -5.62 -2.57
C ARG A 205 8.36 -6.83 -1.80
N ARG A 206 9.24 -7.62 -2.42
CA ARG A 206 9.91 -8.74 -1.75
C ARG A 206 10.74 -8.28 -0.55
N LEU A 207 11.49 -7.19 -0.69
CA LEU A 207 12.27 -6.63 0.42
C LEU A 207 11.36 -6.13 1.54
N LEU A 208 10.31 -5.37 1.22
CA LEU A 208 9.34 -4.88 2.19
C LEU A 208 8.72 -6.02 3.03
N VAL A 209 8.23 -7.07 2.35
CA VAL A 209 7.64 -8.24 3.01
C VAL A 209 8.68 -9.00 3.83
N GLY A 210 9.89 -9.18 3.28
CA GLY A 210 11.00 -9.86 3.95
C GLY A 210 11.49 -9.15 5.21
N LEU A 211 11.58 -7.82 5.17
CA LEU A 211 11.97 -6.97 6.30
C LEU A 211 10.90 -6.97 7.38
N LEU A 212 9.63 -6.82 6.98
CA LEU A 212 8.51 -6.82 7.92
C LEU A 212 8.35 -8.19 8.58
N LEU A 213 8.54 -9.28 7.83
CA LEU A 213 8.57 -10.63 8.40
C LEU A 213 9.71 -10.80 9.42
N ASP A 214 10.88 -10.19 9.18
CA ASP A 214 11.99 -10.26 10.14
C ASP A 214 11.68 -9.52 11.44
N ALA A 215 11.00 -8.38 11.33
CA ALA A 215 10.52 -7.60 12.48
C ALA A 215 9.45 -8.33 13.30
N CYS A 216 8.68 -9.21 12.66
CA CYS A 216 7.74 -10.09 13.34
C CYS A 216 8.48 -11.21 14.06
N HIS A 217 8.86 -10.98 15.32
CA HIS A 217 9.22 -12.06 16.25
C HIS A 217 7.97 -12.87 16.60
N ALA A 218 7.52 -13.73 15.68
CA ALA A 218 6.49 -14.69 16.02
C ALA A 218 7.13 -15.81 16.84
N ASP A 219 6.58 -16.09 18.01
CA ASP A 219 6.87 -17.20 18.95
C ASP A 219 6.72 -18.59 18.30
N GLY A 220 7.39 -18.85 17.17
CA GLY A 220 7.17 -20.01 16.33
C GLY A 220 5.82 -20.02 15.59
N ARG A 221 4.98 -18.98 15.72
CA ARG A 221 3.66 -18.92 15.07
C ARG A 221 3.80 -18.55 13.58
N ARG A 222 3.11 -19.30 12.72
CA ARG A 222 3.05 -19.03 11.29
C ARG A 222 2.06 -17.89 11.00
N LEU A 223 2.52 -16.83 10.35
CA LEU A 223 1.63 -15.76 9.89
C LEU A 223 0.70 -16.28 8.78
N PRO A 224 -0.59 -15.90 8.78
CA PRO A 224 -1.61 -16.52 7.93
C PRO A 224 -1.40 -16.31 6.42
N GLY A 225 -0.74 -15.23 6.02
CA GLY A 225 -0.40 -14.93 4.63
C GLY A 225 0.89 -15.57 4.13
N VAL A 226 1.68 -16.17 5.03
CA VAL A 226 2.99 -16.75 4.72
C VAL A 226 2.89 -18.27 4.53
N TYR A 227 3.08 -18.68 3.29
CA TYR A 227 3.04 -20.07 2.86
C TYR A 227 4.45 -20.61 2.58
N GLY A 228 4.57 -21.93 2.41
CA GLY A 228 5.85 -22.60 2.15
C GLY A 228 6.69 -22.86 3.41
N PRO A 229 7.85 -23.53 3.25
CA PRO A 229 8.78 -23.79 4.34
C PRO A 229 9.58 -22.53 4.73
N PRO A 230 10.16 -22.47 5.95
CA PRO A 230 10.86 -21.27 6.44
C PRO A 230 12.02 -20.78 5.56
N HIS A 231 12.70 -21.69 4.86
CA HIS A 231 13.81 -21.38 3.94
C HIS A 231 13.35 -20.95 2.54
N ARG A 232 12.05 -21.04 2.24
CA ARG A 232 11.48 -20.65 0.95
C ARG A 232 10.04 -20.15 1.10
N PRO A 233 9.83 -19.08 1.89
CA PRO A 233 8.49 -18.56 2.11
C PRO A 233 7.95 -17.92 0.84
N PHE A 234 6.62 -17.93 0.71
CA PHE A 234 5.94 -17.21 -0.36
C PHE A 234 4.60 -16.65 0.14
N TYR A 235 4.17 -15.54 -0.47
CA TYR A 235 2.84 -14.98 -0.30
C TYR A 235 2.08 -15.03 -1.64
N SER A 236 0.79 -14.71 -1.60
CA SER A 236 -0.06 -14.66 -2.81
C SER A 236 -0.22 -13.23 -3.31
N GLU A 237 -0.15 -13.01 -4.62
CA GLU A 237 -0.57 -11.78 -5.28
C GLU A 237 -1.76 -12.05 -6.20
N TYR A 238 -2.80 -11.22 -6.12
CA TYR A 238 -3.92 -11.22 -7.05
C TYR A 238 -3.67 -10.13 -8.08
N ARG A 239 -3.45 -10.54 -9.32
CA ARG A 239 -3.04 -9.68 -10.42
C ARG A 239 -4.09 -9.67 -11.50
N ARG A 240 -4.31 -8.53 -12.12
CA ARG A 240 -5.22 -8.43 -13.25
C ARG A 240 -4.59 -9.11 -14.47
N VAL A 241 -5.36 -9.97 -15.13
CA VAL A 241 -4.99 -10.54 -16.43
C VAL A 241 -6.07 -10.17 -17.43
N GLY A 242 -5.67 -9.39 -18.44
CA GLY A 242 -6.59 -8.74 -19.38
C GLY A 242 -7.52 -7.74 -18.69
N CYS A 243 -8.77 -7.65 -19.17
CA CYS A 243 -9.70 -6.62 -18.73
C CYS A 243 -10.55 -7.00 -17.50
N THR A 244 -10.77 -8.28 -17.21
CA THR A 244 -11.79 -8.71 -16.23
C THR A 244 -11.36 -9.82 -15.29
N SER A 245 -10.23 -10.47 -15.52
CA SER A 245 -9.78 -11.60 -14.71
C SER A 245 -8.78 -11.14 -13.64
N LEU A 246 -8.88 -11.74 -12.45
CA LEU A 246 -7.84 -11.69 -11.42
C LEU A 246 -7.25 -13.08 -11.28
N GLU A 247 -5.94 -13.19 -11.46
CA GLU A 247 -5.19 -14.44 -11.27
C GLU A 247 -4.39 -14.40 -9.98
N LYS A 248 -4.39 -15.53 -9.28
CA LYS A 248 -3.59 -15.74 -8.06
C LYS A 248 -2.19 -16.22 -8.45
N CYS A 249 -1.20 -15.39 -8.21
CA CYS A 249 0.22 -15.68 -8.43
C CYS A 249 0.94 -15.93 -7.09
N ARG A 250 1.92 -16.82 -7.10
CA ARG A 250 2.80 -17.04 -5.93
C ARG A 250 4.03 -16.15 -6.06
N VAL A 251 4.39 -15.46 -4.98
CA VAL A 251 5.61 -14.66 -4.91
C VAL A 251 6.50 -15.17 -3.80
N SER A 252 7.60 -15.81 -4.19
CA SER A 252 8.68 -16.16 -3.26
C SER A 252 9.42 -14.91 -2.81
N PHE A 253 9.84 -14.91 -1.55
CA PHE A 253 10.65 -13.86 -0.95
C PHE A 253 11.60 -14.49 0.07
N GLU A 254 12.56 -13.70 0.54
CA GLU A 254 13.50 -14.11 1.58
C GLU A 254 13.26 -13.26 2.82
N ARG A 255 13.51 -13.83 4.00
CA ARG A 255 13.57 -13.06 5.23
C ARG A 255 14.87 -12.25 5.20
N VAL A 256 14.77 -10.93 5.36
CA VAL A 256 15.93 -10.03 5.27
C VAL A 256 15.99 -9.21 6.55
N SER A 257 17.18 -9.07 7.12
CA SER A 257 17.39 -8.38 8.40
C SER A 257 18.18 -7.09 8.24
N LEU A 258 17.93 -6.13 9.13
CA LEU A 258 18.70 -4.89 9.28
C LEU A 258 19.81 -4.96 10.33
N ARG A 259 19.93 -6.08 11.07
CA ARG A 259 20.80 -6.18 12.26
C ARG A 259 22.28 -5.83 12.01
N ASP A 260 22.78 -6.06 10.79
CA ASP A 260 24.20 -5.90 10.44
C ASP A 260 24.45 -4.83 9.35
N SER A 261 23.55 -3.85 9.21
CA SER A 261 23.74 -2.75 8.26
C SER A 261 22.97 -1.49 8.63
N THR A 262 23.56 -0.33 8.31
CA THR A 262 22.80 0.91 8.26
C THR A 262 21.72 0.85 7.17
N GLY A 263 20.70 1.71 7.24
CA GLY A 263 19.66 1.73 6.21
C GLY A 263 20.20 2.02 4.81
N SER A 264 21.23 2.86 4.70
CA SER A 264 21.87 3.17 3.40
C SER A 264 22.67 1.97 2.84
N GLU A 265 23.42 1.27 3.68
CA GLU A 265 24.12 0.02 3.31
C GLU A 265 23.14 -1.08 2.92
N PHE A 266 22.00 -1.17 3.60
CA PHE A 266 20.94 -2.11 3.24
C PHE A 266 20.43 -1.85 1.81
N LEU A 267 20.12 -0.60 1.47
CA LEU A 267 19.70 -0.23 0.11
C LEU A 267 20.80 -0.47 -0.92
N GLN A 268 22.06 -0.19 -0.58
CA GLN A 268 23.20 -0.50 -1.46
C GLN A 268 23.30 -2.00 -1.74
N ARG A 269 23.27 -2.84 -0.69
CA ARG A 269 23.42 -4.29 -0.79
C ARG A 269 22.30 -4.94 -1.58
N HIS A 270 21.05 -4.57 -1.32
CA HIS A 270 19.89 -5.24 -1.89
C HIS A 270 19.39 -4.63 -3.20
N LEU A 271 19.62 -3.33 -3.42
CA LEU A 271 19.10 -2.60 -4.58
C LEU A 271 20.19 -2.00 -5.48
N ASN A 272 21.46 -2.06 -5.08
CA ASN A 272 22.59 -1.42 -5.77
C ASN A 272 22.38 0.09 -5.95
N VAL A 273 21.72 0.73 -4.99
CA VAL A 273 21.52 2.18 -4.96
C VAL A 273 22.87 2.86 -4.73
N PRO A 274 23.26 3.88 -5.52
CA PRO A 274 24.53 4.57 -5.30
C PRO A 274 24.50 5.41 -4.01
N PRO A 275 25.65 5.59 -3.31
CA PRO A 275 25.73 6.50 -2.17
C PRO A 275 25.42 7.94 -2.59
N CYS A 276 24.89 8.75 -1.66
CA CYS A 276 24.58 10.15 -1.92
C CYS A 276 25.87 10.99 -2.02
N PRO A 277 26.16 11.62 -3.17
CA PRO A 277 27.27 12.56 -3.28
C PRO A 277 27.05 13.80 -2.41
N HIS A 278 28.07 14.29 -1.70
CA HIS A 278 27.97 15.48 -0.85
C HIS A 278 27.57 16.77 -1.59
N ILE A 279 27.74 16.81 -2.90
CA ILE A 279 27.45 17.98 -3.75
C ILE A 279 25.99 18.11 -4.16
N ILE A 280 25.15 17.07 -3.98
CA ILE A 280 23.74 17.13 -4.38
C ILE A 280 22.81 17.10 -3.15
N PRO A 281 21.69 17.83 -3.18
CA PRO A 281 20.67 17.74 -2.14
C PRO A 281 20.12 16.30 -2.01
N ALA A 282 19.82 15.88 -0.78
CA ALA A 282 19.34 14.52 -0.50
C ALA A 282 18.03 14.20 -1.26
N TRP A 283 17.08 15.13 -1.35
CA TRP A 283 15.86 14.93 -2.15
C TRP A 283 16.15 14.67 -3.65
N LEU A 284 17.21 15.27 -4.20
CA LEU A 284 17.60 15.09 -5.60
C LEU A 284 18.24 13.72 -5.80
N HIS A 285 19.00 13.25 -4.82
CA HIS A 285 19.50 11.87 -4.78
C HIS A 285 18.36 10.85 -4.71
N GLY A 286 17.35 11.08 -3.86
CA GLY A 286 16.15 10.23 -3.80
C GLY A 286 15.42 10.16 -5.14
N LEU A 287 15.23 11.30 -5.82
CA LEU A 287 14.69 11.35 -7.19
C LEU A 287 15.53 10.54 -8.19
N ALA A 288 16.86 10.69 -8.14
CA ALA A 288 17.78 9.93 -8.99
C ALA A 288 17.68 8.43 -8.74
N CYS A 289 17.55 8.01 -7.48
CA CYS A 289 17.39 6.61 -7.10
C CYS A 289 16.09 6.00 -7.65
N VAL A 290 14.98 6.72 -7.62
CA VAL A 290 13.71 6.26 -8.22
C VAL A 290 13.88 6.00 -9.72
N LEU A 291 14.51 6.93 -10.44
CA LEU A 291 14.72 6.80 -11.88
C LEU A 291 15.70 5.67 -12.22
N PHE A 292 16.76 5.52 -11.42
CA PHE A 292 17.72 4.43 -11.51
C PHE A 292 17.04 3.07 -11.33
N LEU A 293 16.26 2.91 -10.26
CA LEU A 293 15.54 1.65 -9.99
C LEU A 293 14.48 1.36 -11.05
N TRP A 294 13.72 2.36 -11.49
CA TRP A 294 12.77 2.18 -12.58
C TRP A 294 13.46 1.73 -13.88
N ALA A 295 14.58 2.34 -14.25
CA ALA A 295 15.34 1.92 -15.44
C ALA A 295 15.87 0.49 -15.27
N ARG A 296 16.39 0.15 -14.08
CA ARG A 296 16.94 -1.18 -13.78
C ARG A 296 15.87 -2.28 -13.79
N PHE A 297 14.69 -2.03 -13.22
CA PHE A 297 13.65 -3.04 -13.05
C PHE A 297 12.81 -3.28 -14.31
N ASN A 298 12.81 -2.34 -15.26
CA ASN A 298 11.95 -2.40 -16.45
C ASN A 298 12.59 -3.12 -17.65
N ALA A 299 13.66 -3.90 -17.44
CA ALA A 299 14.32 -4.86 -18.36
C ALA A 299 14.36 -4.50 -19.87
N ARG A 300 14.49 -3.22 -20.25
CA ARG A 300 14.59 -2.81 -21.67
C ARG A 300 16.03 -2.50 -22.08
N PRO A 301 16.47 -2.93 -23.28
CA PRO A 301 17.73 -2.51 -23.88
C PRO A 301 17.73 -1.03 -24.35
N GLU A 302 16.57 -0.36 -24.39
CA GLU A 302 16.42 1.01 -24.91
C GLU A 302 16.77 2.13 -23.91
N SER A 303 17.11 1.80 -22.65
CA SER A 303 17.58 2.77 -21.67
C SER A 303 19.07 3.09 -21.85
N VAL A 304 19.48 3.54 -23.04
CA VAL A 304 20.90 3.81 -23.30
C VAL A 304 21.42 4.89 -22.36
N LYS A 305 20.62 5.93 -22.05
CA LYS A 305 20.87 6.94 -21.00
C LYS A 305 19.56 7.58 -20.52
N LEU A 306 19.33 7.71 -19.21
CA LEU A 306 18.17 8.45 -18.64
C LEU A 306 18.06 9.89 -19.19
N ALA A 307 19.21 10.53 -19.45
CA ALA A 307 19.33 11.85 -20.06
C ALA A 307 18.72 11.97 -21.47
N SER A 308 18.40 10.86 -22.11
CA SER A 308 17.75 10.80 -23.42
C SER A 308 16.31 10.27 -23.36
N SER A 309 15.84 9.82 -22.20
CA SER A 309 14.50 9.26 -22.04
C SER A 309 13.47 10.38 -21.92
N PRO A 310 12.49 10.47 -22.83
CA PRO A 310 11.47 11.53 -22.77
C PRO A 310 10.64 11.46 -21.49
N ILE A 311 10.38 10.25 -20.98
CA ILE A 311 9.58 10.03 -19.77
C ILE A 311 10.38 10.41 -18.52
N ALA A 312 11.63 9.96 -18.42
CA ALA A 312 12.48 10.29 -17.27
C ALA A 312 12.67 11.80 -17.16
N LEU A 313 13.02 12.45 -18.28
CA LEU A 313 13.20 13.89 -18.36
C LEU A 313 11.93 14.67 -18.01
N ALA A 314 10.76 14.23 -18.49
CA ALA A 314 9.48 14.86 -18.17
C ALA A 314 9.16 14.78 -16.67
N VAL A 315 9.37 13.63 -16.04
CA VAL A 315 9.16 13.47 -14.59
C VAL A 315 10.20 14.28 -13.81
N CYS A 316 11.48 14.25 -14.20
CA CYS A 316 12.54 15.07 -13.59
C CYS A 316 12.18 16.55 -13.59
N VAL A 317 11.83 17.12 -14.75
CA VAL A 317 11.60 18.55 -14.86
C VAL A 317 10.37 18.97 -14.06
N CYS A 318 9.32 18.15 -14.04
CA CYS A 318 8.16 18.39 -13.19
C CYS A 318 8.53 18.35 -11.69
N ALA A 319 9.28 17.34 -11.25
CA ALA A 319 9.68 17.18 -9.87
C ALA A 319 10.57 18.34 -9.39
N VAL A 320 11.62 18.65 -10.15
CA VAL A 320 12.56 19.74 -9.86
C VAL A 320 11.85 21.08 -9.85
N ALA A 321 11.04 21.39 -10.87
CA ALA A 321 10.31 22.66 -10.90
C ALA A 321 9.35 22.81 -9.72
N THR A 322 8.63 21.74 -9.35
CA THR A 322 7.72 21.76 -8.19
C THR A 322 8.48 21.97 -6.89
N GLN A 323 9.57 21.25 -6.68
CA GLN A 323 10.38 21.37 -5.47
C GLN A 323 11.01 22.77 -5.35
N MET A 324 11.54 23.31 -6.45
CA MET A 324 12.14 24.64 -6.46
C MET A 324 11.11 25.73 -6.15
N ARG A 325 9.89 25.63 -6.69
CA ARG A 325 8.80 26.57 -6.35
C ARG A 325 8.38 26.46 -4.88
N LEU A 326 8.37 25.26 -4.31
CA LEU A 326 8.08 25.07 -2.88
C LEU A 326 9.14 25.71 -2.00
N LEU A 327 10.41 25.56 -2.36
CA LEU A 327 11.53 26.19 -1.65
C LEU A 327 11.52 27.73 -1.79
N GLN A 328 11.06 28.27 -2.93
CA GLN A 328 10.89 29.72 -3.13
C GLN A 328 9.77 30.30 -2.26
N HIS A 329 8.66 29.58 -2.16
CA HIS A 329 7.47 30.01 -1.46
C HIS A 329 7.35 29.29 -0.12
N ALA A 330 8.24 29.61 0.83
CA ALA A 330 8.28 29.01 2.17
C ALA A 330 6.97 29.13 3.00
N GLY A 331 5.98 29.89 2.52
CA GLY A 331 4.63 29.99 3.10
C GLY A 331 3.49 29.41 2.24
N GLY A 332 3.77 28.91 1.03
CA GLY A 332 2.79 28.31 0.13
C GLY A 332 2.69 26.80 0.35
N GLY A 333 1.48 26.28 0.54
CA GLY A 333 1.28 24.84 0.63
C GLY A 333 1.60 24.12 -0.69
N THR A 334 1.84 22.81 -0.59
CA THR A 334 2.12 21.95 -1.74
C THR A 334 0.98 21.98 -2.77
N LEU A 335 -0.25 22.21 -2.34
CA LEU A 335 -1.42 22.28 -3.20
C LEU A 335 -1.41 23.52 -4.09
N GLU A 336 -1.08 24.68 -3.53
CA GLU A 336 -1.04 25.97 -4.21
C GLU A 336 0.01 25.97 -5.31
N VAL A 337 1.21 25.46 -5.02
CA VAL A 337 2.29 25.33 -6.01
C VAL A 337 1.88 24.40 -7.15
N ARG A 338 1.25 23.26 -6.85
CA ARG A 338 0.75 22.34 -7.89
C ARG A 338 -0.33 22.98 -8.74
N ILE A 339 -1.29 23.68 -8.13
CA ILE A 339 -2.35 24.38 -8.85
C ILE A 339 -1.72 25.44 -9.77
N ALA A 340 -0.72 26.19 -9.30
CA ALA A 340 -0.01 27.18 -10.11
C ALA A 340 0.67 26.53 -11.31
N ILE A 341 1.48 25.47 -11.10
CA ILE A 341 2.16 24.75 -12.20
C ILE A 341 1.16 24.22 -13.24
N VAL A 342 0.07 23.61 -12.79
CA VAL A 342 -0.96 23.06 -13.70
C VAL A 342 -1.73 24.17 -14.41
N ARG A 343 -2.03 25.28 -13.74
CA ARG A 343 -2.71 26.44 -14.33
C ARG A 343 -1.84 27.09 -15.40
N ASP A 344 -0.56 27.31 -15.12
CA ASP A 344 0.43 27.86 -16.06
C ASP A 344 0.51 26.98 -17.31
N PHE A 345 0.60 25.65 -17.11
CA PHE A 345 0.58 24.67 -18.19
C PHE A 345 -0.71 24.69 -19.03
N ARG A 346 -1.88 24.75 -18.38
CA ARG A 346 -3.17 24.76 -19.08
C ARG A 346 -3.37 26.04 -19.88
N SER A 347 -2.97 27.18 -19.33
CA SER A 347 -2.98 28.47 -20.02
C SER A 347 -2.16 28.40 -21.30
N TYR A 348 -0.95 27.83 -21.20
CA TYR A 348 -0.05 27.64 -22.32
C TYR A 348 -0.58 26.65 -23.39
N SER A 349 -1.13 25.52 -22.96
CA SER A 349 -1.64 24.50 -23.89
C SER A 349 -2.85 25.01 -24.69
N ARG A 350 -3.72 25.80 -24.04
CA ARG A 350 -4.89 26.40 -24.68
C ARG A 350 -4.52 27.45 -25.73
N SER A 351 -3.50 28.27 -25.48
CA SER A 351 -3.11 29.32 -26.42
C SER A 351 -2.52 28.79 -27.73
N ARG A 352 -2.03 27.55 -27.74
CA ARG A 352 -1.51 26.89 -28.95
C ARG A 352 -2.47 25.91 -29.63
N GLY A 353 -3.56 25.51 -28.98
CA GLY A 353 -4.48 24.49 -29.51
C GLY A 353 -3.85 23.10 -29.65
N GLU A 354 -2.68 22.85 -29.05
CA GLU A 354 -1.91 21.62 -29.20
C GLU A 354 -2.14 20.70 -27.98
N MET A 355 -3.11 19.78 -28.05
CA MET A 355 -3.10 18.59 -27.20
C MET A 355 -2.54 17.41 -27.97
N GLU A 356 -1.44 16.87 -27.45
CA GLU A 356 -0.85 15.64 -27.96
C GLU A 356 -1.84 14.47 -27.76
N PRO A 357 -1.93 13.53 -28.73
CA PRO A 357 -2.79 12.37 -28.56
C PRO A 357 -2.37 11.55 -27.35
N LEU A 358 -3.33 10.88 -26.72
CA LEU A 358 -3.06 10.03 -25.57
C LEU A 358 -2.17 8.85 -25.99
N ARG A 359 -1.02 8.72 -25.34
CA ARG A 359 -0.05 7.63 -25.61
C ARG A 359 -0.01 6.71 -24.39
N PHE A 360 -0.72 5.60 -24.45
CA PHE A 360 -0.87 4.66 -23.33
C PHE A 360 0.46 4.13 -22.79
N TYR A 361 1.43 3.88 -23.66
CA TYR A 361 2.76 3.42 -23.24
C TYR A 361 3.52 4.44 -22.38
N PHE A 362 3.27 5.76 -22.55
CA PHE A 362 3.81 6.79 -21.66
C PHE A 362 3.09 6.82 -20.33
N LEU A 363 1.76 6.70 -20.33
CA LEU A 363 0.99 6.62 -19.09
C LEU A 363 1.37 5.41 -18.26
N HIS A 364 1.53 4.24 -18.89
CA HIS A 364 2.04 3.03 -18.26
C HIS A 364 3.41 3.31 -17.61
N ALA A 365 4.35 3.93 -18.34
CA ALA A 365 5.68 4.21 -17.83
C ALA A 365 5.68 5.18 -16.62
N ILE A 366 4.84 6.22 -16.69
CA ILE A 366 4.66 7.18 -15.60
C ILE A 366 4.06 6.48 -14.38
N ALA A 367 3.08 5.59 -14.59
CA ALA A 367 2.53 4.76 -13.52
C ALA A 367 3.63 3.88 -12.90
N GLN A 368 4.43 3.18 -13.70
CA GLN A 368 5.55 2.36 -13.20
C GLN A 368 6.50 3.21 -12.32
N LEU A 369 6.87 4.42 -12.76
CA LEU A 369 7.70 5.34 -11.97
C LEU A 369 7.04 5.75 -10.64
N GLN A 370 5.74 6.05 -10.66
CA GLN A 370 4.97 6.34 -9.44
C GLN A 370 4.96 5.15 -8.47
N SER A 371 4.84 3.93 -9.01
CA SER A 371 4.88 2.70 -8.24
C SER A 371 6.24 2.49 -7.59
N VAL A 372 7.33 2.69 -8.34
CA VAL A 372 8.70 2.61 -7.80
C VAL A 372 8.92 3.65 -6.71
N LEU A 373 8.47 4.90 -6.90
CA LEU A 373 8.50 5.92 -5.85
C LEU A 373 7.79 5.43 -4.58
N LEU A 374 6.53 5.00 -4.70
CA LEU A 374 5.72 4.60 -3.55
C LEU A 374 6.37 3.46 -2.76
N HIS A 375 6.86 2.43 -3.45
CA HIS A 375 7.47 1.26 -2.80
C HIS A 375 8.85 1.57 -2.23
N LEU A 376 9.66 2.42 -2.89
CA LEU A 376 10.94 2.85 -2.34
C LEU A 376 10.73 3.72 -1.10
N THR A 377 9.81 4.69 -1.14
CA THR A 377 9.45 5.51 0.03
C THR A 377 8.95 4.65 1.18
N GLY A 378 8.08 3.67 0.91
CA GLY A 378 7.62 2.72 1.92
C GLY A 378 8.77 1.89 2.51
N LEU A 379 9.76 1.52 1.71
CA LEU A 379 10.92 0.76 2.17
C LEU A 379 11.83 1.63 3.06
N VAL A 380 12.10 2.87 2.66
CA VAL A 380 12.86 3.85 3.47
C VAL A 380 12.17 4.06 4.82
N TRP A 381 10.86 4.29 4.82
CA TRP A 381 10.11 4.49 6.07
C TRP A 381 10.06 3.25 6.96
N LEU A 382 9.96 2.06 6.37
CA LEU A 382 10.03 0.82 7.13
C LEU A 382 11.42 0.64 7.75
N ILE A 383 12.49 0.90 7.00
CA ILE A 383 13.87 0.87 7.52
C ILE A 383 14.01 1.83 8.70
N ASP A 384 13.59 3.09 8.53
CA ASP A 384 13.65 4.10 9.59
C ASP A 384 12.81 3.72 10.82
N ALA A 385 11.72 2.97 10.64
CA ALA A 385 10.88 2.50 11.75
C ALA A 385 11.50 1.31 12.51
N LEU A 386 12.39 0.55 11.86
CA LEU A 386 13.05 -0.62 12.43
C LEU A 386 14.41 -0.30 13.09
N VAL A 387 15.03 0.84 12.74
CA VAL A 387 16.28 1.30 13.37
C VAL A 387 16.03 1.76 14.82
N PRO A 388 16.85 1.37 15.81
CA PRO A 388 16.71 1.79 17.22
C PRO A 388 16.78 3.32 17.42
N GLU A 389 16.21 3.84 18.51
CA GLU A 389 16.37 5.26 18.89
C GLU A 389 17.80 5.55 19.35
N GLY A 390 18.35 6.70 18.90
CA GLY A 390 19.71 7.14 19.25
C GLY A 390 20.83 6.53 18.40
N GLY A 391 20.51 5.68 17.42
CA GLY A 391 21.48 5.24 16.42
C GLY A 391 21.60 6.23 15.27
N ASP A 392 22.82 6.57 14.85
CA ASP A 392 23.12 7.36 13.64
C ASP A 392 22.74 6.65 12.32
N SER A 393 22.05 5.50 12.41
CA SER A 393 21.85 4.51 11.34
C SER A 393 20.51 4.64 10.61
N THR A 394 19.87 5.82 10.62
CA THR A 394 18.72 6.10 9.75
C THR A 394 19.06 5.85 8.28
N CYS A 395 18.05 5.60 7.44
CA CYS A 395 18.27 5.35 6.03
C CYS A 395 18.95 6.53 5.31
N GLY A 396 18.76 7.75 5.81
CA GLY A 396 19.38 8.97 5.28
C GLY A 396 18.91 9.38 3.88
N MET A 397 17.96 8.64 3.28
CA MET A 397 17.42 8.91 1.96
C MET A 397 16.18 9.80 2.08
N GLU A 398 16.27 11.02 1.57
CA GLU A 398 15.14 11.95 1.52
C GLU A 398 14.29 11.69 0.27
N MET A 399 13.01 11.36 0.48
CA MET A 399 12.08 11.04 -0.59
C MET A 399 11.12 12.19 -0.84
N LEU A 400 11.04 12.67 -2.08
CA LEU A 400 10.02 13.65 -2.47
C LEU A 400 8.62 13.04 -2.33
N PRO A 401 7.63 13.78 -1.80
CA PRO A 401 6.25 13.33 -1.78
C PRO A 401 5.73 13.07 -3.22
N PRO A 402 4.82 12.10 -3.43
CA PRO A 402 4.25 11.82 -4.74
C PRO A 402 3.64 13.05 -5.42
N GLN A 403 3.08 13.98 -4.63
CA GLN A 403 2.49 15.22 -5.13
C GLN A 403 3.55 16.16 -5.70
N VAL A 404 4.78 16.13 -5.18
CA VAL A 404 5.90 16.95 -5.67
C VAL A 404 6.53 16.33 -6.90
N MET A 405 6.79 15.01 -6.88
CA MET A 405 7.42 14.33 -8.01
C MET A 405 6.48 14.21 -9.22
N PHE A 406 5.17 14.08 -8.97
CA PHE A 406 4.13 13.97 -9.99
C PHE A 406 3.06 15.04 -9.77
N PRO A 407 3.35 16.31 -10.07
CA PRO A 407 2.40 17.41 -9.89
C PRO A 407 1.17 17.26 -10.79
N SER A 408 1.34 16.68 -11.98
CA SER A 408 0.27 16.32 -12.90
C SER A 408 0.73 15.27 -13.90
N GLY A 409 0.00 14.14 -13.99
CA GLY A 409 0.27 13.11 -15.00
C GLY A 409 0.05 13.61 -16.43
N CYS A 410 -0.91 14.51 -16.63
CA CYS A 410 -1.19 15.15 -17.92
C CYS A 410 -0.02 16.06 -18.36
N LEU A 411 0.56 16.83 -17.44
CA LEU A 411 1.73 17.66 -17.71
C LEU A 411 2.94 16.80 -18.09
N ALA A 412 3.25 15.78 -17.28
CA ALA A 412 4.36 14.88 -17.54
C ALA A 412 4.19 14.13 -18.88
N HIS A 413 2.98 13.67 -19.18
CA HIS A 413 2.64 13.03 -20.46
C HIS A 413 2.86 13.99 -21.64
N HIS A 414 2.37 15.22 -21.56
CA HIS A 414 2.53 16.21 -22.62
C HIS A 414 4.02 16.51 -22.90
N ILE A 415 4.81 16.77 -21.84
CA ILE A 415 6.25 17.02 -21.99
C ILE A 415 6.93 15.80 -22.62
N ALA A 416 6.60 14.59 -22.17
CA ALA A 416 7.16 13.36 -22.75
C ALA A 416 6.82 13.21 -24.23
N CYS A 417 5.60 13.54 -24.67
CA CYS A 417 5.21 13.59 -26.09
C CYS A 417 6.07 14.56 -26.89
N ARG A 418 6.23 15.81 -26.41
CA ARG A 418 7.05 16.82 -27.11
C ARG A 418 8.53 16.40 -27.19
N LEU A 419 9.09 15.86 -26.10
CA LEU A 419 10.47 15.35 -26.09
C LEU A 419 10.66 14.14 -26.99
N SER A 420 9.64 13.29 -27.13
CA SER A 420 9.67 12.13 -28.02
C SER A 420 9.79 12.51 -29.50
N GLY A 421 9.31 13.69 -29.90
CA GLY A 421 9.46 14.23 -31.25
C GLY A 421 10.85 14.78 -31.56
N LEU A 422 11.72 14.90 -30.55
CA LEU A 422 13.11 15.37 -30.69
C LEU A 422 14.09 14.20 -30.79
N SER A 423 15.22 14.46 -31.43
CA SER A 423 16.37 13.55 -31.43
C SER A 423 16.92 13.36 -30.01
N PRO A 424 17.42 12.16 -29.62
CA PRO A 424 17.82 11.84 -28.25
C PRO A 424 18.79 12.84 -27.60
N ASP A 425 19.74 13.35 -28.37
CA ASP A 425 20.76 14.34 -28.01
C ASP A 425 20.18 15.74 -27.70
N LYS A 426 19.05 16.10 -28.31
CA LYS A 426 18.39 17.42 -28.13
C LYS A 426 17.41 17.48 -26.95
N ARG A 427 17.05 16.32 -26.37
CA ARG A 427 16.00 16.24 -25.34
C ARG A 427 16.40 16.94 -24.04
N LEU A 428 17.57 16.62 -23.48
CA LEU A 428 18.05 17.27 -22.26
C LEU A 428 18.30 18.78 -22.46
N PRO A 429 18.98 19.23 -23.55
CA PRO A 429 19.08 20.66 -23.85
C PRO A 429 17.72 21.36 -23.92
N SER A 430 16.70 20.74 -24.53
CA SER A 430 15.34 21.28 -24.56
C SER A 430 14.72 21.37 -23.16
N VAL A 431 14.91 20.37 -22.31
CA VAL A 431 14.43 20.44 -20.92
C VAL A 431 15.03 21.62 -20.17
N LEU A 432 16.35 21.80 -20.25
CA LEU A 432 17.08 22.81 -19.51
C LEU A 432 16.80 24.24 -20.02
N THR A 433 16.74 24.42 -21.33
CA THR A 433 16.62 25.77 -21.93
C THR A 433 15.17 26.20 -22.15
N TYR A 434 14.22 25.27 -22.24
CA TYR A 434 12.83 25.57 -22.57
C TYR A 434 11.85 25.18 -21.47
N TRP A 435 11.82 23.91 -21.04
CA TRP A 435 10.79 23.44 -20.11
C TRP A 435 11.01 23.90 -18.67
N LEU A 436 12.22 23.75 -18.15
CA LEU A 436 12.54 24.08 -16.76
C LEU A 436 12.31 25.58 -16.45
N PRO A 437 12.82 26.55 -17.24
CA PRO A 437 12.60 27.97 -16.95
C PRO A 437 11.11 28.35 -16.96
N ARG A 438 10.33 27.75 -17.86
CA ARG A 438 8.89 28.00 -17.96
C ARG A 438 8.11 27.43 -16.78
N LEU A 439 8.47 26.23 -16.34
CA LEU A 439 7.83 25.62 -15.17
C LEU A 439 8.25 26.27 -13.87
N LEU A 440 9.43 26.89 -13.80
CA LEU A 440 9.85 27.68 -12.64
C LEU A 440 9.10 29.02 -12.58
N GLY A 441 8.84 29.67 -13.72
CA GLY A 441 8.22 31.00 -13.74
C GLY A 441 9.23 32.10 -13.39
N ARG A 442 8.80 33.18 -12.72
CA ARG A 442 9.73 34.23 -12.24
C ARG A 442 10.50 33.71 -11.03
N VAL A 443 11.79 33.42 -11.22
CA VAL A 443 12.71 33.08 -10.14
C VAL A 443 13.29 34.37 -9.57
N GLU A 444 13.16 34.61 -8.26
CA GLU A 444 13.83 35.73 -7.59
C GLU A 444 15.36 35.55 -7.65
N ALA A 445 16.10 36.60 -8.01
CA ALA A 445 17.54 36.52 -8.27
C ALA A 445 18.36 35.98 -7.07
N GLY A 446 17.95 36.29 -5.83
CA GLY A 446 18.63 35.84 -4.60
C GLY A 446 18.30 34.42 -4.15
N PHE A 447 17.45 33.67 -4.87
CA PHE A 447 17.07 32.31 -4.50
C PHE A 447 18.10 31.26 -4.95
N LEU A 448 18.75 31.47 -6.10
CA LEU A 448 19.76 30.53 -6.63
C LEU A 448 21.01 30.43 -5.74
N GLU A 449 21.34 31.51 -5.03
CA GLU A 449 22.43 31.54 -4.05
C GLU A 449 22.12 30.70 -2.79
N ARG A 450 20.85 30.54 -2.42
CA ARG A 450 20.45 29.76 -1.23
C ARG A 450 20.35 28.25 -1.47
N VAL A 451 20.19 27.84 -2.72
CA VAL A 451 20.05 26.41 -3.11
C VAL A 451 21.40 25.79 -3.50
N SER A 452 22.45 26.60 -3.64
CA SER A 452 23.81 26.12 -3.95
C SER A 452 24.54 25.70 -2.66
N PRO A 453 25.05 24.47 -2.55
CA PRO A 453 25.69 23.98 -1.32
C PRO A 453 27.14 24.44 -1.14
N ILE A 454 27.48 25.69 -1.49
CA ILE A 454 28.82 26.24 -1.27
C ILE A 454 28.71 27.68 -0.76
N ASN A 455 28.62 27.82 0.56
CA ASN A 455 29.23 28.93 1.27
C ASN A 455 30.31 28.33 2.18
N LEU A 456 31.50 28.12 1.61
CA LEU A 456 32.73 28.07 2.40
C LEU A 456 33.02 29.50 2.86
N SER A 457 32.38 29.94 3.95
CA SER A 457 32.86 31.12 4.66
C SER A 457 34.01 30.71 5.56
N ALA A 458 35.22 30.84 5.00
CA ALA A 458 36.42 31.07 5.76
C ALA A 458 36.23 32.31 6.65
N SER A 459 36.08 32.10 7.95
CA SER A 459 36.37 33.11 8.97
C SER A 459 36.30 32.51 10.37
N HIS A 460 37.41 31.92 10.83
CA HIS A 460 37.97 32.03 12.20
C HIS A 460 39.15 31.06 12.32
N CYS A 461 40.23 31.34 11.57
CA CYS A 461 41.57 30.96 12.02
C CYS A 461 42.13 32.18 12.75
N GLY A 462 42.14 32.09 14.08
CA GLY A 462 42.85 33.03 14.93
C GLY A 462 44.35 32.92 14.64
N LEU A 463 44.90 33.97 14.05
CA LEU A 463 46.33 34.25 14.11
C LEU A 463 46.68 34.55 15.58
N GLN A 464 47.13 33.52 16.31
CA GLN A 464 47.97 33.75 17.47
C GLN A 464 49.39 33.99 16.98
N ASN A 465 49.79 35.25 17.05
CA ASN A 465 51.18 35.66 17.12
C ASN A 465 51.83 34.97 18.33
N VAL A 466 52.86 34.16 18.10
CA VAL A 466 53.96 34.01 19.07
C VAL A 466 55.27 34.09 18.31
N SER A 467 55.97 35.17 18.61
CA SER A 467 57.36 35.46 18.31
C SER A 467 58.32 34.50 19.01
N VAL A 468 59.30 34.02 18.24
CA VAL A 468 60.75 33.83 18.46
C VAL A 468 61.20 32.58 17.71
#